data_AF-A0A957BLB6-F1
#
_entry.id   AF-A0A957BLB6-F1
#
_cell.length_a   1.000
_cell.length_b   1.000
_cell.length_c   1.000
_cell.angle_alpha   90.00
_cell.angle_beta   90.00
_cell.angle_gamma   90.00
#
_symmetry.space_group_name_H-M   'P 1'
#
loop_
_entity.id
_entity.type
_entity.pdbx_description
1 polymer ?
#
loop_
_entity_poly.entity_id
_entity_poly.type
_entity_poly.pdbx_seq_one_letter_code
_entity_poly.pdbx_strand_id
1 'polypeptide(L)'
;YSSPACPSCKVFHDEAMDGLIERVKTGSIQLIFVPLTTGSITNAPGAARAVICATEQGKAWELQDVMFSWQAIFGNQAFTNNRIVAALDALGVNNDNYNACLSSQRPSEVLASAEQAASGLLNYIGTPTIAINGVVPTDSESGEVINDSAGILAAIDRAIAQAPAPSSNTTAPTVEPTSAGAEAAATEVPTEASTETAVPTDAATATDAPTATIEATATSGG
;
A
#
# COMPACT_ATOMS: atom_id res chain seq x y z
N TYR A 1 8.29 -7.02 4.18
CA TYR A 1 8.18 -5.99 5.24
C TYR A 1 9.20 -4.91 4.98
N SER A 2 8.74 -3.69 4.76
CA SER A 2 9.63 -2.58 4.37
C SER A 2 8.98 -1.23 4.69
N SER A 3 9.79 -0.19 4.76
CA SER A 3 9.38 1.19 5.02
C SER A 3 10.05 2.12 4.01
N PRO A 4 9.31 3.08 3.42
CA PRO A 4 9.90 4.13 2.60
C PRO A 4 10.96 4.96 3.32
N ALA A 5 10.97 5.00 4.66
CA ALA A 5 11.92 5.78 5.46
C ALA A 5 13.18 5.02 5.91
N CYS A 6 13.32 3.76 5.49
CA CYS A 6 14.39 2.86 5.90
C CYS A 6 15.50 2.80 4.84
N PRO A 7 16.76 3.18 5.16
CA PRO A 7 17.86 3.14 4.21
C PRO A 7 18.20 1.74 3.70
N SER A 8 18.26 0.73 4.58
CA SER A 8 18.52 -0.65 4.16
C SER A 8 17.41 -1.21 3.26
N CYS A 9 16.19 -0.71 3.41
CA CYS A 9 15.06 -1.10 2.57
C CYS A 9 15.20 -0.55 1.16
N LYS A 10 15.76 0.66 1.02
CA LYS A 10 16.15 1.21 -0.29
C LYS A 10 17.21 0.33 -0.94
N VAL A 11 18.26 -0.06 -0.21
CA VAL A 11 19.32 -0.91 -0.76
C VAL A 11 18.74 -2.22 -1.29
N PHE A 12 17.93 -2.90 -0.48
CA PHE A 12 17.25 -4.12 -0.92
C PHE A 12 16.33 -3.88 -2.13
N HIS A 13 15.59 -2.78 -2.15
CA HIS A 13 14.74 -2.42 -3.28
C HIS A 13 15.56 -2.27 -4.57
N ASP A 14 16.65 -1.50 -4.53
CA ASP A 14 17.51 -1.27 -5.70
C ASP A 14 18.16 -2.58 -6.21
N GLU A 15 18.53 -3.49 -5.31
CA GLU A 15 19.31 -4.69 -5.65
C GLU A 15 18.45 -5.92 -5.97
N ALA A 16 17.30 -6.10 -5.32
CA ALA A 16 16.53 -7.32 -5.40
C ALA A 16 15.25 -7.19 -6.25
N MET A 17 14.71 -5.99 -6.44
CA MET A 17 13.36 -5.83 -6.99
C MET A 17 13.24 -6.34 -8.42
N ASP A 18 14.24 -6.13 -9.29
CA ASP A 18 14.23 -6.68 -10.66
C ASP A 18 14.13 -8.21 -10.67
N GLY A 19 14.88 -8.88 -9.79
CA GLY A 19 14.83 -10.33 -9.64
C GLY A 19 13.48 -10.83 -9.10
N LEU A 20 12.86 -10.07 -8.18
CA LEU A 20 11.53 -10.39 -7.67
C LEU A 20 10.45 -10.18 -8.74
N ILE A 21 10.52 -9.07 -9.49
CA ILE A 21 9.58 -8.75 -10.58
C ILE A 21 9.58 -9.85 -11.63
N GLU A 22 10.76 -10.36 -12.02
CA GLU A 22 10.83 -11.43 -13.00
C GLU A 22 10.11 -12.70 -12.50
N ARG A 23 10.32 -13.08 -11.24
CA ARG A 23 9.65 -14.24 -10.63
C ARG A 23 8.14 -14.04 -10.48
N VAL A 24 7.69 -12.80 -10.28
CA VAL A 24 6.26 -12.46 -10.30
C VAL A 24 5.69 -12.61 -11.71
N LYS A 25 6.41 -12.11 -12.75
CA LYS A 25 5.98 -12.21 -14.16
C LYS A 25 5.88 -13.65 -14.65
N THR A 26 6.77 -14.54 -14.21
CA THR A 26 6.70 -15.97 -14.53
C THR A 26 5.61 -16.71 -13.76
N GLY A 27 4.99 -16.05 -12.76
CA GLY A 27 4.02 -16.68 -11.87
C GLY A 27 4.66 -17.61 -10.83
N SER A 28 5.98 -17.56 -10.65
CA SER A 28 6.70 -18.42 -9.70
C SER A 28 6.52 -17.99 -8.25
N ILE A 29 6.24 -16.70 -8.00
CA ILE A 29 5.95 -16.16 -6.67
C ILE A 29 4.79 -15.18 -6.71
N GLN A 30 4.13 -15.01 -5.56
CA GLN A 30 3.34 -13.83 -5.26
C GLN A 30 4.14 -12.92 -4.33
N LEU A 31 4.34 -11.66 -4.73
CA LEU A 31 5.03 -10.68 -3.91
C LEU A 31 4.02 -9.78 -3.20
N ILE A 32 4.10 -9.74 -1.86
CA ILE A 32 3.23 -8.90 -1.02
C ILE A 32 4.11 -7.85 -0.34
N PHE A 33 3.79 -6.58 -0.56
CA PHE A 33 4.36 -5.48 0.21
C PHE A 33 3.61 -5.33 1.54
N VAL A 34 4.36 -5.38 2.65
CA VAL A 34 3.84 -5.15 3.99
C VAL A 34 4.46 -3.86 4.53
N PRO A 35 3.67 -2.75 4.63
CA PRO A 35 4.16 -1.43 5.00
C PRO A 35 4.46 -1.33 6.49
N LEU A 36 5.60 -0.75 6.83
CA LEU A 36 5.96 -0.37 8.19
C LEU A 36 6.44 1.09 8.21
N THR A 37 6.58 1.67 9.40
CA THR A 37 7.07 3.05 9.60
C THR A 37 8.48 3.10 10.19
N THR A 38 9.27 2.06 9.97
CA THR A 38 10.67 1.97 10.44
C THR A 38 11.58 2.95 9.72
N GLY A 39 12.71 3.29 10.34
CA GLY A 39 13.67 4.27 9.83
C GLY A 39 13.50 5.65 10.47
N SER A 40 14.30 6.61 10.00
CA SER A 40 14.50 7.89 10.71
C SER A 40 14.19 9.12 9.87
N ILE A 41 13.71 8.94 8.63
CA ILE A 41 13.30 10.07 7.78
C ILE A 41 11.99 10.65 8.33
N THR A 42 11.94 11.98 8.43
CA THR A 42 10.77 12.71 8.91
C THR A 42 9.53 12.34 8.10
N ASN A 43 8.40 12.17 8.79
CA ASN A 43 7.11 11.77 8.21
C ASN A 43 7.07 10.35 7.61
N ALA A 44 7.82 9.39 8.18
CA ALA A 44 7.70 7.97 7.83
C ALA A 44 6.25 7.43 7.87
N PRO A 45 5.40 7.77 8.87
CA PRO A 45 4.00 7.35 8.86
C PRO A 45 3.21 7.93 7.68
N GLY A 46 3.41 9.20 7.33
CA GLY A 46 2.76 9.81 6.17
C GLY A 46 3.14 9.13 4.86
N ALA A 47 4.43 8.79 4.69
CA ALA A 47 4.90 8.05 3.52
C ALA A 47 4.27 6.65 3.42
N ALA A 48 4.24 5.89 4.53
CA ALA A 48 3.64 4.56 4.54
C ALA A 48 2.13 4.61 4.26
N ARG A 49 1.40 5.57 4.84
CA ARG A 49 -0.02 5.81 4.56
C ARG A 49 -0.28 6.15 3.10
N ALA A 50 0.60 6.94 2.49
CA ALA A 50 0.49 7.28 1.07
C ALA A 50 0.65 6.03 0.18
N VAL A 51 1.61 5.16 0.47
CA VAL A 51 1.76 3.87 -0.24
C VAL A 51 0.54 2.97 -0.06
N ILE A 52 -0.02 2.90 1.16
CA ILE A 52 -1.25 2.14 1.42
C ILE A 52 -2.39 2.64 0.55
N CYS A 53 -2.65 3.95 0.53
CA CYS A 53 -3.75 4.51 -0.27
C CYS A 53 -3.50 4.45 -1.78
N ALA A 54 -2.24 4.51 -2.24
CA ALA A 54 -1.90 4.28 -3.64
C ALA A 54 -2.09 2.81 -4.06
N THR A 55 -2.06 1.86 -3.11
CA THR A 55 -2.29 0.43 -3.38
C THR A 55 -3.70 0.17 -3.90
N GLU A 56 -4.71 0.88 -3.39
CA GLU A 56 -6.11 0.74 -3.85
C GLU A 56 -6.30 1.13 -5.31
N GLN A 57 -5.32 1.82 -5.89
CA GLN A 57 -5.32 2.30 -7.28
C GLN A 57 -4.21 1.62 -8.11
N GLY A 58 -3.57 0.58 -7.57
CA GLY A 58 -2.53 -0.18 -8.26
C GLY A 58 -1.22 0.60 -8.48
N LYS A 59 -0.93 1.61 -7.66
CA LYS A 59 0.25 2.51 -7.79
C LYS A 59 1.24 2.40 -6.64
N ALA A 60 1.16 1.33 -5.84
CA ALA A 60 2.01 1.15 -4.68
C ALA A 60 3.49 0.96 -5.04
N TRP A 61 3.78 0.22 -6.11
CA TRP A 61 5.16 -0.09 -6.49
C TRP A 61 5.84 1.13 -7.10
N GLU A 62 5.21 1.79 -8.07
CA GLU A 62 5.75 2.99 -8.69
C GLU A 62 5.92 4.15 -7.68
N LEU A 63 5.01 4.28 -6.71
CA LEU A 63 5.17 5.28 -5.66
C LEU A 63 6.35 4.94 -4.72
N GLN A 64 6.59 3.67 -4.42
CA GLN A 64 7.74 3.25 -3.64
C GLN A 64 9.06 3.52 -4.37
N ASP A 65 9.15 3.23 -5.68
CA ASP A 65 10.32 3.53 -6.50
C ASP A 65 10.69 5.03 -6.38
N VAL A 66 9.67 5.88 -6.55
CA VAL A 66 9.81 7.33 -6.40
C VAL A 66 10.25 7.72 -4.99
N MET A 67 9.62 7.19 -3.94
CA MET A 67 9.96 7.49 -2.55
C MET A 67 11.36 7.04 -2.16
N PHE A 68 11.82 5.89 -2.65
CA PHE A 68 13.18 5.42 -2.41
C PHE A 68 14.22 6.30 -3.10
N SER A 69 13.92 6.79 -4.32
CA SER A 69 14.79 7.78 -4.97
C SER A 69 14.95 9.06 -4.14
N TRP A 70 13.89 9.49 -3.44
CA TRP A 70 13.89 10.69 -2.62
C TRP A 70 14.75 10.60 -1.37
N GLN A 71 14.96 9.40 -0.81
CA GLN A 71 15.87 9.26 0.33
C GLN A 71 17.27 9.79 -0.01
N ALA A 72 17.77 9.48 -1.21
CA ALA A 72 19.09 9.90 -1.66
C ALA A 72 19.14 11.40 -2.02
N ILE A 73 18.05 11.93 -2.58
CA ILE A 73 18.01 13.31 -3.09
C ILE A 73 17.70 14.34 -1.99
N PHE A 74 16.79 14.01 -1.07
CA PHE A 74 16.23 14.95 -0.11
C PHE A 74 16.49 14.58 1.36
N GLY A 75 17.08 13.40 1.62
CA GLY A 75 17.43 12.95 2.97
C GLY A 75 16.24 13.01 3.93
N ASN A 76 16.44 13.66 5.09
CA ASN A 76 15.42 13.75 6.13
C ASN A 76 14.14 14.50 5.69
N GLN A 77 14.19 15.30 4.62
CA GLN A 77 13.04 16.04 4.09
C GLN A 77 12.34 15.33 2.92
N ALA A 78 12.61 14.04 2.69
CA ALA A 78 12.08 13.28 1.55
C ALA A 78 10.54 13.23 1.49
N PHE A 79 9.85 13.21 2.63
CA PHE A 79 8.40 12.93 2.68
C PHE A 79 7.56 14.14 3.11
N THR A 80 7.83 15.33 2.55
CA THR A 80 6.92 16.46 2.70
C THR A 80 5.60 16.15 1.98
N ASN A 81 4.48 16.62 2.55
CA ASN A 81 3.15 16.37 1.97
C ASN A 81 3.07 16.84 0.51
N ASN A 82 3.59 18.03 0.19
CA ASN A 82 3.57 18.56 -1.17
C ASN A 82 4.32 17.66 -2.17
N ARG A 83 5.42 17.02 -1.76
CA ARG A 83 6.17 16.13 -2.64
C ARG A 83 5.43 14.81 -2.87
N ILE A 84 4.84 14.27 -1.81
CA ILE A 84 3.99 13.06 -1.91
C ILE A 84 2.84 13.34 -2.88
N VAL A 85 2.09 14.43 -2.70
CA VAL A 85 0.98 14.82 -3.58
C VAL A 85 1.45 14.98 -5.03
N ALA A 86 2.57 15.67 -5.26
CA ALA A 86 3.11 15.83 -6.62
C ALA A 86 3.47 14.49 -7.29
N ALA A 87 3.96 13.49 -6.54
CA ALA A 87 4.20 12.16 -7.09
C ALA A 87 2.90 11.42 -7.40
N LEU A 88 1.90 11.52 -6.52
CA LEU A 88 0.58 10.92 -6.74
C LEU A 88 -0.05 11.47 -8.03
N ASP A 89 0.02 12.79 -8.24
CA ASP A 89 -0.43 13.44 -9.47
C ASP A 89 0.33 12.93 -10.70
N ALA A 90 1.66 12.86 -10.63
CA ALA A 90 2.50 12.38 -11.73
C ALA A 90 2.25 10.91 -12.09
N LEU A 91 1.87 10.09 -11.10
CA LEU A 91 1.53 8.67 -11.28
C LEU A 91 0.08 8.46 -11.74
N GLY A 92 -0.72 9.53 -11.86
CA GLY A 92 -2.11 9.48 -12.26
C GLY A 92 -3.03 8.88 -11.19
N VAL A 93 -2.64 8.98 -9.91
CA VAL A 93 -3.49 8.60 -8.79
C VAL A 93 -4.67 9.57 -8.70
N ASN A 94 -5.89 9.05 -8.59
CA ASN A 94 -7.06 9.89 -8.38
C ASN A 94 -7.03 10.45 -6.95
N ASN A 95 -6.97 11.79 -6.86
CA ASN A 95 -6.86 12.50 -5.59
C ASN A 95 -8.09 12.34 -4.69
N ASP A 96 -9.30 12.24 -5.24
CA ASP A 96 -10.51 12.07 -4.43
C ASP A 96 -10.52 10.70 -3.74
N ASN A 97 -10.21 9.63 -4.48
CA ASN A 97 -10.06 8.28 -3.93
C ASN A 97 -8.92 8.21 -2.90
N TYR A 98 -7.79 8.85 -3.22
CA TYR A 98 -6.65 8.92 -2.31
C TYR A 98 -7.01 9.63 -0.99
N ASN A 99 -7.65 10.79 -1.08
CA ASN A 99 -8.07 11.58 0.09
C ASN A 99 -9.14 10.84 0.91
N ALA A 100 -10.07 10.15 0.25
CA ALA A 100 -11.04 9.29 0.91
C ALA A 100 -10.35 8.19 1.73
N CYS A 101 -9.41 7.45 1.12
CA CYS A 101 -8.60 6.47 1.85
C CYS A 101 -7.83 7.10 3.02
N LEU A 102 -7.15 8.23 2.78
CA LEU A 102 -6.29 8.87 3.78
C LEU A 102 -7.08 9.36 5.01
N SER A 103 -8.31 9.83 4.79
CA SER A 103 -9.24 10.29 5.83
C SER A 103 -9.93 9.15 6.60
N SER A 104 -9.89 7.93 6.06
CA SER A 104 -10.48 6.75 6.69
C SER A 104 -9.56 6.16 7.77
N GLN A 105 -10.06 5.13 8.48
CA GLN A 105 -9.25 4.34 9.42
C GLN A 105 -8.35 3.32 8.72
N ARG A 106 -8.56 3.07 7.42
CA ARG A 106 -7.87 2.04 6.64
C ARG A 106 -6.35 2.08 6.78
N PRO A 107 -5.66 3.23 6.62
CA PRO A 107 -4.20 3.23 6.70
C PRO A 107 -3.68 2.86 8.08
N SER A 108 -4.38 3.31 9.13
CA SER A 108 -4.03 3.00 10.52
C SER A 108 -4.23 1.51 10.84
N GLU A 109 -5.34 0.92 10.38
CA GLU A 109 -5.60 -0.53 10.54
C GLU A 109 -4.55 -1.38 9.82
N VAL A 110 -4.21 -1.02 8.58
CA VAL A 110 -3.20 -1.73 7.79
C VAL A 110 -1.84 -1.65 8.46
N LEU A 111 -1.44 -0.48 8.97
CA LEU A 111 -0.17 -0.33 9.69
C LEU A 111 -0.14 -1.14 10.98
N ALA A 112 -1.22 -1.11 11.78
CA ALA A 112 -1.29 -1.90 13.01
C ALA A 112 -1.23 -3.41 12.72
N SER A 113 -1.95 -3.87 11.69
CA SER A 113 -1.89 -5.27 11.26
C SER A 113 -0.51 -5.67 10.73
N ALA A 114 0.18 -4.76 10.03
CA ALA A 114 1.52 -4.99 9.51
C ALA A 114 2.56 -5.10 10.64
N GLU A 115 2.47 -4.25 11.66
CA GLU A 115 3.31 -4.31 12.86
C GLU A 115 3.08 -5.62 13.64
N GLN A 116 1.82 -6.01 13.81
CA GLN A 116 1.48 -7.30 14.43
C GLN A 116 2.03 -8.47 13.62
N ALA A 117 1.86 -8.46 12.29
CA ALA A 117 2.38 -9.50 11.42
C ALA A 117 3.92 -9.57 11.47
N ALA A 118 4.61 -8.43 11.55
CA ALA A 118 6.07 -8.38 11.64
C ALA A 118 6.57 -8.94 12.98
N SER A 119 5.96 -8.52 14.09
CA SER A 119 6.32 -9.01 15.44
C SER A 119 6.01 -10.49 15.67
N GLY A 120 5.07 -11.06 14.91
CA GLY A 120 4.76 -12.49 14.94
C GLY A 120 5.74 -13.38 14.16
N LEU A 121 6.65 -12.81 13.36
CA LEU A 121 7.64 -13.57 12.62
C LEU A 121 8.79 -14.03 13.52
N LEU A 122 9.08 -15.32 13.49
CA LEU A 122 10.33 -15.83 14.05
C LEU A 122 11.52 -15.19 13.32
N ASN A 123 12.52 -14.75 14.08
CA ASN A 123 13.74 -14.10 13.59
C ASN A 123 13.54 -12.73 12.91
N TYR A 124 12.42 -12.04 13.17
CA TYR A 124 12.28 -10.64 12.76
C TYR A 124 13.21 -9.73 13.57
N ILE A 125 14.12 -9.05 12.88
CA ILE A 125 15.12 -8.14 13.48
C ILE A 125 15.01 -6.69 12.98
N GLY A 126 14.00 -6.39 12.16
CA GLY A 126 13.77 -5.07 11.58
C GLY A 126 13.52 -5.12 10.08
N THR A 127 13.69 -3.99 9.42
CA THR A 127 13.44 -3.84 7.98
C THR A 127 14.73 -3.60 7.20
N PRO A 128 14.86 -4.13 5.97
CA PRO A 128 13.89 -4.99 5.30
C PRO A 128 13.84 -6.38 5.95
N THR A 129 12.67 -7.02 5.87
CA THR A 129 12.53 -8.46 6.14
C THR A 129 11.70 -9.07 5.02
N ILE A 130 12.19 -10.18 4.47
CA ILE A 130 11.47 -11.04 3.53
C ILE A 130 11.12 -12.33 4.24
N ALA A 131 9.82 -12.65 4.26
CA ALA A 131 9.34 -13.94 4.73
C ALA A 131 8.90 -14.75 3.51
N ILE A 132 9.47 -15.95 3.35
CA ILE A 132 9.11 -16.89 2.29
C ILE A 132 8.10 -17.86 2.89
N ASN A 133 6.85 -17.83 2.41
CA ASN A 133 5.74 -18.61 2.96
C ASN A 133 5.59 -18.45 4.49
N GLY A 134 5.79 -17.22 4.99
CA GLY A 134 5.67 -16.88 6.42
C GLY A 134 6.92 -17.16 7.26
N VAL A 135 8.03 -17.62 6.67
CA VAL A 135 9.27 -17.92 7.39
C VAL A 135 10.40 -16.99 6.93
N VAL A 136 11.09 -16.36 7.87
CA VAL A 136 12.31 -15.59 7.58
C VAL A 136 13.44 -16.58 7.28
N PRO A 137 14.10 -16.49 6.11
CA PRO A 137 15.13 -17.45 5.74
C PRO A 137 16.36 -17.31 6.62
N THR A 138 16.93 -18.43 7.02
CA THR A 138 18.20 -18.52 7.74
C THR A 138 19.21 -19.33 6.94
N ASP A 139 20.49 -19.08 7.19
CA ASP A 139 21.54 -19.94 6.70
C ASP A 139 21.46 -21.31 7.38
N SER A 140 21.65 -22.38 6.61
CA SER A 140 21.49 -23.75 7.13
C SER A 140 22.65 -24.22 8.00
N GLU A 141 23.84 -23.61 7.85
CA GLU A 141 25.03 -24.00 8.58
C GLU A 141 25.19 -23.17 9.86
N SER A 142 25.04 -21.84 9.75
CA SER A 142 25.20 -20.93 10.89
C SER A 142 23.91 -20.70 11.69
N GLY A 143 22.75 -20.91 11.08
CA GLY A 143 21.44 -20.56 11.65
C GLY A 143 21.16 -19.05 11.70
N GLU A 144 22.05 -18.23 11.12
CA GLU A 144 21.89 -16.77 11.09
C GLU A 144 20.82 -16.35 10.08
N VAL A 145 20.18 -15.21 10.33
CA VAL A 145 19.19 -14.62 9.42
C VAL A 145 19.86 -14.19 8.13
N ILE A 146 19.31 -14.63 6.99
CA ILE A 146 19.73 -14.14 5.67
C ILE A 146 19.04 -12.79 5.44
N ASN A 147 19.83 -11.72 5.36
CA ASN A 147 19.34 -10.35 5.25
C ASN A 147 19.95 -9.55 4.08
N ASP A 148 20.84 -10.15 3.29
CA ASP A 148 21.37 -9.57 2.05
C ASP A 148 20.52 -9.96 0.83
N SER A 149 20.52 -9.10 -0.19
CA SER A 149 19.71 -9.24 -1.40
C SER A 149 19.97 -10.55 -2.14
N ALA A 150 21.25 -10.94 -2.29
CA ALA A 150 21.63 -12.13 -3.05
C ALA A 150 21.22 -13.42 -2.31
N GLY A 151 21.48 -13.49 -1.00
CA GLY A 151 21.09 -14.60 -0.15
C GLY A 151 19.57 -14.80 -0.13
N ILE A 152 18.80 -13.70 -0.06
CA ILE A 152 17.33 -13.75 -0.11
C ILE A 152 16.84 -14.30 -1.46
N LEU A 153 17.37 -13.81 -2.59
CA LEU A 153 17.00 -14.32 -3.91
C LEU A 153 17.33 -15.82 -4.05
N ALA A 154 18.48 -16.25 -3.56
CA ALA A 154 18.85 -17.67 -3.55
C ALA A 154 17.92 -18.52 -2.65
N ALA A 155 17.49 -17.98 -1.50
CA ALA A 155 16.51 -18.65 -0.63
C ALA A 155 15.15 -18.81 -1.32
N ILE A 156 14.72 -17.80 -2.08
CA ILE A 156 13.50 -17.86 -2.90
C ILE A 156 13.64 -18.95 -3.97
N ASP A 157 14.77 -19.03 -4.66
CA ASP A 157 14.99 -20.05 -5.70
C ASP A 157 14.97 -21.47 -5.14
N ARG A 158 15.55 -21.67 -3.94
CA ARG A 158 15.46 -22.95 -3.24
C ARG A 158 14.00 -23.28 -2.89
N ALA A 159 13.23 -22.31 -2.42
CA ALA A 159 11.82 -22.52 -2.10
C ALA A 159 10.97 -22.84 -3.34
N ILE A 160 11.24 -22.18 -4.47
CA ILE A 160 10.60 -22.48 -5.76
C ILE A 160 10.93 -23.91 -6.21
N ALA A 161 12.21 -24.31 -6.12
CA ALA A 161 12.64 -25.66 -6.51
C ALA A 161 12.06 -26.78 -5.63
N GLN A 162 11.74 -26.47 -4.38
CA GLN A 162 11.12 -27.39 -3.42
C GLN A 162 9.59 -27.35 -3.44
N ALA A 163 8.99 -26.35 -4.09
CA ALA A 163 7.55 -26.24 -4.19
C ALA A 163 7.01 -27.45 -4.96
N PRO A 164 5.96 -28.11 -4.45
CA PRO A 164 5.27 -29.14 -5.22
C PRO A 164 4.86 -28.58 -6.57
N ALA A 165 5.13 -29.31 -7.66
CA ALA A 165 4.67 -28.90 -8.99
C ALA A 165 3.16 -28.63 -8.94
N PRO A 166 2.67 -27.54 -9.56
CA PRO A 166 1.24 -27.27 -9.61
C PRO A 166 0.55 -28.48 -10.24
N SER A 167 -0.23 -29.21 -9.42
CA SER A 167 -0.91 -30.42 -9.85
C SER A 167 -1.85 -30.07 -11.00
N SER A 168 -1.57 -30.58 -12.20
CA SER A 168 -2.37 -30.33 -13.42
C SER A 168 -3.75 -30.99 -13.43
N ASN A 169 -4.26 -31.44 -12.27
CA ASN A 169 -5.56 -32.12 -12.13
C ASN A 169 -6.61 -31.26 -11.41
N THR A 170 -6.60 -29.95 -11.61
CA THR A 170 -7.83 -29.15 -11.43
C THR A 170 -8.70 -29.33 -12.66
N THR A 171 -9.38 -30.47 -12.76
CA THR A 171 -10.61 -30.55 -13.55
C THR A 171 -11.56 -29.55 -12.92
N ALA A 172 -11.87 -28.48 -13.66
CA ALA A 172 -12.94 -27.55 -13.30
C ALA A 172 -14.19 -28.38 -12.92
N PRO A 173 -14.88 -28.07 -11.80
CA PRO A 173 -16.10 -28.78 -11.48
C PRO A 173 -17.08 -28.55 -12.64
N THR A 174 -17.38 -29.62 -13.36
CA THR A 174 -18.47 -29.63 -14.33
C THR A 174 -19.74 -29.46 -13.53
N VAL A 175 -20.29 -28.25 -13.56
CA VAL A 175 -21.62 -27.98 -13.01
C VAL A 175 -22.61 -28.64 -13.97
N GLU A 176 -23.05 -29.85 -13.63
CA GLU A 176 -24.23 -30.44 -14.25
C GLU A 176 -25.45 -29.56 -13.91
N PRO A 177 -26.32 -29.23 -14.88
CA PRO A 177 -27.49 -28.41 -14.62
C PRO A 177 -28.58 -29.27 -13.97
N THR A 178 -28.74 -29.16 -12.65
CA THR A 178 -29.95 -29.68 -11.98
C THR A 178 -31.09 -28.70 -12.20
N SER A 179 -32.02 -29.06 -13.08
CA SER A 179 -33.33 -28.40 -13.19
C SER A 179 -34.30 -28.97 -12.14
N ALA A 180 -34.83 -28.10 -11.28
CA ALA A 180 -36.11 -28.21 -10.57
C ALA A 180 -36.14 -27.06 -9.54
N GLY A 181 -37.15 -26.21 -9.38
CA GLY A 181 -38.46 -26.07 -10.01
C GLY A 181 -39.01 -24.75 -9.46
N ALA A 182 -39.68 -23.99 -10.32
CA ALA A 182 -40.37 -22.76 -9.95
C ALA A 182 -41.63 -23.10 -9.14
N GLU A 183 -41.82 -22.44 -8.01
CA GLU A 183 -43.16 -22.23 -7.45
C GLU A 183 -43.29 -20.78 -7.00
N ALA A 184 -44.25 -20.11 -7.63
CA ALA A 184 -44.62 -18.74 -7.40
C ALA A 184 -45.57 -18.65 -6.21
N ALA A 185 -45.40 -17.63 -5.37
CA ALA A 185 -46.49 -17.07 -4.59
C ALA A 185 -46.28 -15.57 -4.48
N ALA A 186 -47.04 -14.84 -5.29
CA ALA A 186 -47.22 -13.40 -5.19
C ALA A 186 -48.36 -13.12 -4.20
N THR A 187 -48.15 -12.18 -3.28
CA THR A 187 -49.23 -11.43 -2.65
C THR A 187 -48.78 -9.99 -2.38
N GLU A 188 -49.22 -9.12 -3.29
CA GLU A 188 -49.76 -7.76 -3.15
C GLU A 188 -49.22 -6.73 -2.12
N VAL A 189 -49.10 -5.51 -2.65
CA VAL A 189 -48.68 -4.20 -2.10
C VAL A 189 -49.86 -3.50 -1.39
N PRO A 190 -49.66 -2.49 -0.51
CA PRO A 190 -49.59 -1.07 -0.95
C PRO A 190 -48.57 -0.26 -0.14
N THR A 191 -47.73 0.62 -0.70
CA THR A 191 -47.98 1.97 -1.25
C THR A 191 -48.78 2.90 -0.32
N GLU A 192 -48.08 3.77 0.41
CA GLU A 192 -48.58 5.12 0.71
C GLU A 192 -47.59 6.16 0.18
N ALA A 193 -48.17 7.09 -0.57
CA ALA A 193 -47.57 8.33 -1.02
C ALA A 193 -47.85 9.44 0.01
N SER A 194 -46.95 10.40 0.11
CA SER A 194 -47.35 11.76 0.49
C SER A 194 -46.53 12.79 -0.28
N THR A 195 -47.31 13.63 -0.95
CA THR A 195 -47.06 14.76 -1.84
C THR A 195 -46.37 15.94 -1.13
N GLU A 196 -45.37 16.56 -1.77
CA GLU A 196 -45.44 17.88 -2.44
C GLU A 196 -45.38 19.10 -1.48
N THR A 197 -44.40 19.99 -1.66
CA THR A 197 -44.64 21.44 -1.94
C THR A 197 -43.33 22.13 -2.36
N ALA A 198 -43.52 23.05 -3.30
CA ALA A 198 -42.61 23.81 -4.13
C ALA A 198 -41.56 24.74 -3.47
N VAL A 199 -40.61 25.07 -4.34
CA VAL A 199 -39.57 26.12 -4.33
C VAL A 199 -40.18 27.53 -4.15
N PRO A 200 -39.40 28.49 -3.60
CA PRO A 200 -39.12 29.65 -4.43
C PRO A 200 -37.62 30.00 -4.49
N THR A 201 -37.29 30.55 -5.65
CA THR A 201 -36.05 31.18 -6.07
C THR A 201 -35.84 32.48 -5.30
N ASP A 202 -34.62 32.76 -4.86
CA ASP A 202 -34.12 34.14 -4.92
C ASP A 202 -32.60 34.18 -5.08
N ALA A 203 -32.16 35.13 -5.90
CA ALA A 203 -30.79 35.39 -6.26
C ALA A 203 -30.33 36.66 -5.56
N ALA A 204 -29.19 36.63 -4.84
CA ALA A 204 -28.46 37.84 -4.50
C ALA A 204 -27.01 37.56 -4.10
N THR A 205 -26.10 38.00 -4.99
CA THR A 205 -24.88 38.78 -4.73
C THR A 205 -23.79 38.28 -3.77
N ALA A 206 -22.61 38.13 -4.39
CA ALA A 206 -21.24 38.34 -3.89
C ALA A 206 -21.10 39.23 -2.64
N THR A 207 -20.16 38.90 -1.75
CA THR A 207 -19.18 39.82 -1.12
C THR A 207 -18.08 39.03 -0.37
N ASP A 208 -16.83 39.41 -0.64
CA ASP A 208 -15.57 39.32 0.11
C ASP A 208 -14.95 38.01 0.64
N ALA A 209 -13.75 37.77 0.11
CA ALA A 209 -12.63 37.10 0.76
C ALA A 209 -11.88 38.08 1.69
N PRO A 210 -11.30 37.61 2.81
CA PRO A 210 -10.19 38.32 3.43
C PRO A 210 -8.84 37.73 2.97
N THR A 211 -8.08 38.57 2.27
CA THR A 211 -6.63 38.47 2.11
C THR A 211 -5.96 38.54 3.48
N ALA A 212 -5.26 37.47 3.89
CA ALA A 212 -4.35 37.52 5.02
C ALA A 212 -2.97 37.99 4.53
N THR A 213 -2.65 39.23 4.87
CA THR A 213 -1.38 39.91 4.67
C THR A 213 -0.24 39.19 5.40
N ILE A 214 0.84 38.93 4.66
CA ILE A 214 2.15 38.54 5.20
C ILE A 214 2.82 39.83 5.71
N GLU A 215 2.99 39.99 7.02
CA GLU A 215 3.97 40.93 7.56
C GLU A 215 5.23 40.17 8.00
N ALA A 216 6.32 40.47 7.30
CA ALA A 216 7.66 40.10 7.69
C ALA A 216 8.21 41.16 8.64
N THR A 217 8.41 40.81 9.92
CA THR A 217 9.25 41.58 10.82
C THR A 217 10.64 40.95 10.86
N ALA A 218 11.57 41.59 10.16
CA ALA A 218 13.00 41.44 10.41
C ALA A 218 13.31 42.01 11.80
N THR A 219 14.00 41.26 12.65
CA THR A 219 14.67 41.81 13.83
C THR A 219 16.15 41.51 13.73
N SER A 220 16.90 42.57 13.44
CA SER A 220 18.34 42.66 13.58
C SER A 220 18.71 43.02 15.02
N GLY A 221 19.78 42.41 15.55
CA GLY A 221 20.64 43.03 16.56
C GLY A 221 20.78 42.27 17.88
N GLY A 222 22.03 41.90 18.20
CA GLY A 222 22.46 41.37 19.50
C GLY A 222 23.62 40.42 19.38
#